data_AF-A0A482VCJ0-F1
#
_entry.id   AF-A0A482VCJ0-F1
#
_cell.length_a   1.000
_cell.length_b   1.000
_cell.length_c   1.000
_cell.angle_alpha   90.00
_cell.angle_beta   90.00
_cell.angle_gamma   90.00
#
_symmetry.space_group_name_H-M   'P 1'
#
loop_
_entity.id
_entity.type
_entity.pdbx_description
1 polymer ?
#
loop_
_entity_poly.entity_id
_entity_poly.type
_entity_poly.pdbx_seq_one_letter_code
_entity_poly.pdbx_strand_id
1 'polypeptide(L)'
;MKFTEHLSAHITPEWRKQYINYEEMKAMLYAAVEQAPSAELVEPEILTRYFAKFDEQFFSFCDKELTKINTFYSEKFAEGTRKYAGLKSDLTEAQVVEYPGKKNSIKNNILRKRNVPAKKIQELKLAFSEFYLSLILLQNYQNLNFTGFRKILKKHDKLLNVDIGAKWRVEHVESSHFYTNKDIDRLIRETEATVTQELEGGDRQRAMKRLRVPPLGEQQIPWTTFKVGLFSGSLIVLMIAVIISAIFYQRRDDWRIVCRLYRGPFLIIEFMFLWGINIYGWRSSGVNHVLIFEMDPRNHLSEQHIIEMAAIFGVTWSISVLSFLFSTELSIPAYINPLVLVLLMLAFLFNPTKTFRYEARFWALRVLGKVITAPFFYVTFADFWIADQLNSDSGMTESPFFYLWITASLISSCYAYTWDIKLDWGLFDSKAGDNKFLREEIVYSST
;
A
#
# COMPACT_ATOMS: atom_id res chain seq x y z
N MET A 1 -12.45 0.29 -25.35
CA MET A 1 -12.67 -0.23 -23.98
C MET A 1 -11.56 0.24 -23.03
N LYS A 2 -10.32 -0.24 -23.17
CA LYS A 2 -9.12 -0.01 -22.31
C LYS A 2 -8.89 1.29 -21.51
N PHE A 3 -9.51 2.45 -21.77
CA PHE A 3 -9.23 3.65 -20.95
C PHE A 3 -9.94 3.66 -19.60
N THR A 4 -11.18 3.17 -19.51
CA THR A 4 -11.90 3.10 -18.22
C THR A 4 -11.16 2.18 -17.24
N GLU A 5 -10.75 0.99 -17.72
CA GLU A 5 -9.88 0.06 -17.01
C GLU A 5 -8.55 0.71 -16.60
N HIS A 6 -7.87 1.41 -17.54
CA HIS A 6 -6.61 2.09 -17.27
C HIS A 6 -6.75 3.21 -16.23
N LEU A 7 -7.83 4.01 -16.28
CA LEU A 7 -8.09 5.06 -15.31
C LEU A 7 -8.30 4.44 -13.92
N SER A 8 -9.22 3.47 -13.81
CA SER A 8 -9.49 2.75 -12.56
C SER A 8 -8.24 2.12 -11.95
N ALA A 9 -7.38 1.51 -12.77
CA ALA A 9 -6.15 0.85 -12.33
C ALA A 9 -4.99 1.79 -11.92
N HIS A 10 -5.04 3.09 -12.29
CA HIS A 10 -3.98 4.06 -11.99
C HIS A 10 -4.48 5.23 -11.11
N ILE A 11 -5.71 5.16 -10.61
CA ILE A 11 -6.24 6.12 -9.64
C ILE A 11 -5.58 5.91 -8.28
N THR A 12 -5.02 7.00 -7.74
CA THR A 12 -4.63 7.17 -6.34
C THR A 12 -5.88 6.96 -5.45
N PRO A 13 -6.00 5.84 -4.69
CA PRO A 13 -7.26 5.42 -4.05
C PRO A 13 -7.91 6.49 -3.16
N GLU A 14 -7.08 7.24 -2.45
CA GLU A 14 -7.38 8.32 -1.53
C GLU A 14 -8.03 9.51 -2.26
N TRP A 15 -7.69 9.69 -3.53
CA TRP A 15 -8.16 10.80 -4.38
C TRP A 15 -9.26 10.37 -5.35
N ARG A 16 -9.76 9.12 -5.28
CA ARG A 16 -10.71 8.53 -6.25
C ARG A 16 -11.90 9.44 -6.57
N LYS A 17 -12.52 10.08 -5.57
CA LYS A 17 -13.66 11.01 -5.74
C LYS A 17 -13.31 12.26 -6.56
N GLN A 18 -12.04 12.67 -6.54
CA GLN A 18 -11.53 13.90 -7.14
C GLN A 18 -11.11 13.73 -8.60
N TYR A 19 -11.02 12.50 -9.12
CA TYR A 19 -10.82 12.27 -10.55
C TYR A 19 -12.10 12.55 -11.35
N ILE A 20 -11.94 12.75 -12.66
CA ILE A 20 -13.03 12.87 -13.63
C ILE A 20 -13.94 11.62 -13.59
N ASN A 21 -15.26 11.82 -13.45
CA ASN A 21 -16.24 10.74 -13.47
C ASN A 21 -16.51 10.24 -14.90
N TYR A 22 -15.49 9.63 -15.48
CA TYR A 22 -15.48 9.20 -16.88
C TYR A 22 -16.56 8.16 -17.21
N GLU A 23 -17.03 7.38 -16.25
CA GLU A 23 -18.11 6.41 -16.46
C GLU A 23 -19.48 7.09 -16.55
N GLU A 24 -19.80 8.02 -15.65
CA GLU A 24 -21.04 8.80 -15.68
C GLU A 24 -21.13 9.66 -16.96
N MET A 25 -20.07 10.39 -17.31
CA MET A 25 -20.03 11.17 -18.55
C MET A 25 -20.20 10.30 -19.80
N LYS A 26 -19.66 9.07 -19.77
CA LYS A 26 -19.82 8.10 -20.85
C LYS A 26 -21.25 7.56 -20.89
N ALA A 27 -21.90 7.35 -19.75
CA ALA A 27 -23.29 6.92 -19.68
C ALA A 27 -24.25 8.01 -20.21
N MET A 28 -24.05 9.28 -19.84
CA MET A 28 -24.81 10.41 -20.37
C MET A 28 -24.75 10.47 -21.91
N LEU A 29 -23.56 10.29 -22.50
CA LEU A 29 -23.37 10.27 -23.95
C LEU A 29 -24.06 9.10 -24.65
N TYR A 30 -24.16 7.92 -24.02
CA TYR A 30 -24.91 6.81 -24.60
C TYR A 30 -26.42 7.00 -24.45
N ALA A 31 -26.89 7.45 -23.28
CA ALA A 31 -28.30 7.74 -23.05
C ALA A 31 -28.84 8.81 -24.04
N ALA A 32 -28.06 9.85 -24.35
CA ALA A 32 -28.44 10.87 -25.33
C ALA A 32 -28.55 10.35 -26.77
N VAL A 33 -27.78 9.32 -27.14
CA VAL A 33 -27.88 8.68 -28.46
C VAL A 33 -29.01 7.66 -28.50
N GLU A 34 -29.23 6.91 -27.41
CA GLU A 34 -30.29 5.90 -27.30
C GLU A 34 -31.70 6.52 -27.17
N GLN A 35 -31.80 7.70 -26.54
CA GLN A 35 -33.05 8.45 -26.35
C GLN A 35 -33.26 9.54 -27.42
N ALA A 36 -32.38 9.62 -28.41
CA ALA A 36 -32.53 10.55 -29.53
C ALA A 36 -33.82 10.23 -30.32
N PRO A 37 -34.65 11.22 -30.66
CA PRO A 37 -35.78 11.00 -31.55
C PRO A 37 -35.28 10.50 -32.93
N SER A 38 -36.01 9.58 -33.56
CA SER A 38 -35.61 9.10 -34.89
C SER A 38 -35.63 10.25 -35.91
N ALA A 39 -34.52 10.42 -36.63
CA ALA A 39 -34.36 11.49 -37.61
C ALA A 39 -35.32 11.38 -38.81
N GLU A 40 -35.95 10.22 -39.00
CA GLU A 40 -36.96 9.98 -40.05
C GLU A 40 -38.39 10.33 -39.60
N LEU A 41 -38.63 10.45 -38.29
CA LEU A 41 -39.98 10.59 -37.70
C LEU A 41 -40.27 11.99 -37.15
N VAL A 42 -39.28 12.89 -37.15
CA VAL A 42 -39.33 14.15 -36.40
C VAL A 42 -38.67 15.28 -37.21
N GLU A 43 -39.25 16.50 -37.11
CA GLU A 43 -38.71 17.69 -37.77
C GLU A 43 -37.26 18.02 -37.34
N PRO A 44 -36.39 18.49 -38.25
CA PRO A 44 -34.98 18.76 -37.94
C PRO A 44 -34.76 19.72 -36.76
N GLU A 45 -35.62 20.73 -36.58
CA GLU A 45 -35.52 21.69 -35.49
C GLU A 45 -35.63 21.04 -34.10
N ILE A 46 -36.45 20.00 -33.97
CA ILE A 46 -36.67 19.29 -32.70
C ILE A 46 -35.42 18.48 -32.34
N LEU A 47 -34.75 17.87 -33.33
CA LEU A 47 -33.46 17.19 -33.14
C LEU A 47 -32.37 18.17 -32.73
N THR A 48 -32.27 19.32 -33.42
CA THR A 48 -31.32 20.38 -33.06
C THR A 48 -31.55 20.88 -31.64
N ARG A 49 -32.81 21.10 -31.25
CA ARG A 49 -33.17 21.52 -29.88
C ARG A 49 -32.89 20.43 -28.84
N TYR A 50 -33.09 19.16 -29.17
CA TYR A 50 -32.77 18.03 -28.30
C TYR A 50 -31.26 17.96 -28.02
N PHE A 51 -30.43 17.98 -29.05
CA PHE A 51 -28.97 17.95 -28.88
C PHE A 51 -28.42 19.23 -28.25
N ALA A 52 -28.94 20.41 -28.57
CA ALA A 52 -28.54 21.66 -27.89
C ALA A 52 -28.82 21.61 -26.37
N LYS A 53 -29.96 21.03 -25.95
CA LYS A 53 -30.28 20.83 -24.53
C LYS A 53 -29.38 19.77 -23.89
N PHE A 54 -29.02 18.72 -24.62
CA PHE A 54 -28.05 17.73 -24.14
C PHE A 54 -26.67 18.37 -23.94
N ASP A 55 -26.17 19.12 -24.93
CA ASP A 55 -24.88 19.80 -24.88
C ASP A 55 -24.81 20.76 -23.68
N GLU A 56 -25.84 21.55 -23.42
CA GLU A 56 -25.93 22.42 -22.23
C GLU A 56 -25.76 21.63 -20.92
N GLN A 57 -26.45 20.49 -20.79
CA GLN A 57 -26.34 19.61 -19.62
C GLN A 57 -24.95 18.96 -19.52
N PHE A 58 -24.41 18.49 -20.64
CA PHE A 58 -23.12 17.80 -20.71
C PHE A 58 -21.95 18.74 -20.41
N PHE A 59 -21.93 19.94 -20.99
CA PHE A 59 -20.90 20.94 -20.71
C PHE A 59 -21.04 21.52 -19.29
N SER A 60 -22.26 21.74 -18.78
CA SER A 60 -22.46 22.09 -17.36
C SER A 60 -21.89 21.03 -16.40
N PHE A 61 -21.97 19.74 -16.75
CA PHE A 61 -21.32 18.67 -16.00
C PHE A 61 -19.79 18.70 -16.17
N CYS A 62 -19.29 18.97 -17.38
CA CYS A 62 -17.86 19.15 -17.63
C CYS A 62 -17.26 20.29 -16.80
N ASP A 63 -17.96 21.43 -16.67
CA ASP A 63 -17.55 22.57 -15.84
C ASP A 63 -17.48 22.22 -14.35
N LYS A 64 -18.46 21.47 -13.83
CA LYS A 64 -18.45 21.00 -12.45
C LYS A 64 -17.26 20.08 -12.16
N GLU A 65 -17.01 19.11 -13.04
CA GLU A 65 -15.86 18.20 -12.93
C GLU A 65 -14.53 18.95 -13.07
N LEU A 66 -14.44 19.91 -14.00
CA LEU A 66 -13.25 20.74 -14.22
C LEU A 66 -12.98 21.64 -13.01
N THR A 67 -14.02 22.20 -12.39
CA THR A 67 -13.92 23.03 -11.17
C THR A 67 -13.45 22.20 -9.97
N LYS A 68 -13.99 20.99 -9.80
CA LYS A 68 -13.54 20.02 -8.79
C LYS A 68 -12.05 19.71 -8.95
N ILE A 69 -11.63 19.37 -10.17
CA ILE A 69 -10.24 18.99 -10.49
C ILE A 69 -9.26 20.16 -10.31
N ASN A 70 -9.63 21.37 -10.75
CA ASN A 70 -8.79 22.57 -10.56
C ASN A 70 -8.64 22.94 -9.07
N THR A 71 -9.72 22.88 -8.29
CA THR A 71 -9.72 23.19 -6.86
C THR A 71 -8.79 22.23 -6.12
N PHE A 72 -9.00 20.92 -6.28
CA PHE A 72 -8.20 19.89 -5.63
C PHE A 72 -6.71 19.93 -6.03
N TYR A 73 -6.41 20.12 -7.34
CA TYR A 73 -5.03 20.25 -7.80
C TYR A 73 -4.34 21.47 -7.18
N SER A 74 -5.01 22.62 -7.15
CA SER A 74 -4.44 23.87 -6.64
C SER A 74 -4.21 23.82 -5.12
N GLU A 75 -5.13 23.18 -4.38
CA GLU A 75 -4.97 22.90 -2.96
C GLU A 75 -3.76 22.00 -2.69
N LYS A 76 -3.67 20.84 -3.36
CA LYS A 76 -2.56 19.89 -3.17
C LYS A 76 -1.22 20.45 -3.65
N PHE A 77 -1.22 21.29 -4.68
CA PHE A 77 0.00 21.98 -5.13
C PHE A 77 0.48 23.03 -4.11
N ALA A 78 -0.44 23.78 -3.50
CA ALA A 78 -0.12 24.73 -2.44
C ALA A 78 0.36 24.02 -1.16
N GLU A 79 -0.28 22.91 -0.77
CA GLU A 79 0.17 22.03 0.32
C GLU A 79 1.59 21.52 0.06
N GLY A 80 1.85 20.98 -1.14
CA GLY A 80 3.17 20.48 -1.53
C GLY A 80 4.26 21.57 -1.50
N THR A 81 3.93 22.78 -1.95
CA THR A 81 4.85 23.93 -1.90
C THR A 81 5.19 24.33 -0.46
N ARG A 82 4.20 24.35 0.44
CA ARG A 82 4.42 24.59 1.89
C ARG A 82 5.26 23.48 2.53
N LYS A 83 4.96 22.21 2.21
CA LYS A 83 5.69 21.05 2.74
C LYS A 83 7.16 21.05 2.30
N TYR A 84 7.46 21.42 1.05
CA TYR A 84 8.84 21.59 0.59
C TYR A 84 9.59 22.69 1.36
N ALA A 85 8.95 23.85 1.57
CA ALA A 85 9.55 24.96 2.33
C ALA A 85 9.87 24.54 3.78
N GLY A 86 8.95 23.83 4.44
CA GLY A 86 9.18 23.26 5.77
C GLY A 86 10.34 22.26 5.79
N LEU A 87 10.30 21.24 4.93
CA LEU A 87 11.37 20.23 4.86
C LEU A 87 12.75 20.82 4.54
N LYS A 88 12.80 21.88 3.72
CA LYS A 88 14.03 22.60 3.42
C LYS A 88 14.52 23.44 4.60
N SER A 89 13.61 24.04 5.38
CA SER A 89 13.93 24.70 6.63
C SER A 89 14.51 23.71 7.65
N ASP A 90 13.84 22.59 7.89
CA ASP A 90 14.29 21.54 8.82
C ASP A 90 15.65 20.94 8.41
N LEU A 91 15.88 20.77 7.10
CA LEU A 91 17.16 20.32 6.55
C LEU A 91 18.26 21.36 6.77
N THR A 92 17.96 22.64 6.57
CA THR A 92 18.90 23.76 6.83
C THR A 92 19.19 23.86 8.32
N GLU A 93 18.19 23.74 9.21
CA GLU A 93 18.39 23.74 10.66
C GLU A 93 19.25 22.55 11.12
N ALA A 94 18.99 21.35 10.59
CA ALA A 94 19.82 20.16 10.86
C ALA A 94 21.28 20.31 10.40
N GLN A 95 21.56 21.18 9.42
CA GLN A 95 22.90 21.60 9.03
C GLN A 95 23.45 22.76 9.91
N VAL A 96 22.60 23.67 10.39
CA VAL A 96 22.98 24.91 11.12
C VAL A 96 23.17 24.72 12.63
N VAL A 97 22.52 23.73 13.26
CA VAL A 97 22.76 23.32 14.67
C VAL A 97 24.23 22.95 14.94
N GLU A 98 25.05 22.85 13.89
CA GLU A 98 26.50 22.72 13.93
C GLU A 98 27.26 23.98 14.45
N TYR A 99 26.62 25.14 14.61
CA TYR A 99 27.29 26.38 15.05
C TYR A 99 26.69 27.09 16.30
N PRO A 100 27.02 26.63 17.52
CA PRO A 100 27.23 27.50 18.67
C PRO A 100 28.73 27.76 18.84
N GLY A 101 29.15 29.00 18.59
CA GLY A 101 30.58 29.35 18.56
C GLY A 101 31.28 29.22 19.91
N LYS A 102 32.21 28.25 20.03
CA LYS A 102 33.31 28.33 21.00
C LYS A 102 34.55 28.93 20.35
N LYS A 103 34.73 30.24 20.53
CA LYS A 103 36.06 30.86 20.42
C LYS A 103 36.97 30.25 21.51
N ASN A 104 38.26 30.12 21.20
CA ASN A 104 39.36 29.68 22.06
C ASN A 104 39.44 28.16 22.37
N SER A 105 40.06 27.41 21.48
CA SER A 105 41.33 26.74 21.81
C SER A 105 42.13 26.36 20.54
N ILE A 106 43.43 26.21 20.69
CA ILE A 106 44.43 26.13 19.61
C ILE A 106 44.72 24.66 19.23
N LYS A 107 44.88 24.39 17.92
CA LYS A 107 45.45 23.17 17.30
C LYS A 107 44.78 21.82 17.64
N ASN A 108 44.09 21.25 16.64
CA ASN A 108 44.62 20.08 15.90
C ASN A 108 43.77 19.74 14.67
N ASN A 109 44.40 19.71 13.49
CA ASN A 109 43.80 19.23 12.25
C ASN A 109 43.83 17.70 12.19
N ILE A 110 42.78 17.03 12.68
CA ILE A 110 42.49 15.64 12.30
C ILE A 110 40.99 15.52 12.00
N LEU A 111 40.68 14.97 10.83
CA LEU A 111 39.36 14.75 10.24
C LEU A 111 38.27 14.32 11.24
N ARG A 112 37.55 15.29 11.83
CA ARG A 112 36.23 15.03 12.41
C ARG A 112 35.22 14.92 11.29
N LYS A 113 34.87 13.69 10.92
CA LYS A 113 33.65 13.41 10.15
C LYS A 113 32.47 13.84 11.03
N ARG A 114 31.75 14.88 10.59
CA ARG A 114 30.78 15.63 11.40
C ARG A 114 29.50 14.81 11.59
N ASN A 115 29.13 14.55 12.85
CA ASN A 115 27.92 13.82 13.19
C ASN A 115 26.78 14.81 13.50
N VAL A 116 26.00 15.14 12.47
CA VAL A 116 24.56 15.36 12.68
C VAL A 116 23.98 14.08 13.29
N PRO A 117 22.98 14.13 14.20
CA PRO A 117 22.34 12.91 14.69
C PRO A 117 21.83 12.08 13.52
N ALA A 118 22.40 10.88 13.32
CA ALA A 118 22.08 10.03 12.16
C ALA A 118 20.57 9.77 12.02
N LYS A 119 19.88 9.71 13.17
CA LYS A 119 18.41 9.68 13.30
C LYS A 119 17.72 10.84 12.56
N LYS A 120 18.10 12.10 12.80
CA LYS A 120 17.45 13.28 12.18
C LYS A 120 17.68 13.33 10.67
N ILE A 121 18.86 12.91 10.19
CA ILE A 121 19.09 12.74 8.74
C ILE A 121 18.21 11.61 8.18
N GLN A 122 18.03 10.50 8.88
CA GLN A 122 17.16 9.41 8.41
C GLN A 122 15.68 9.83 8.37
N GLU A 123 15.20 10.54 9.38
CA GLU A 123 13.87 11.16 9.42
C GLU A 123 13.65 12.10 8.22
N LEU A 124 14.60 13.01 7.95
CA LEU A 124 14.55 13.89 6.78
C LEU A 124 14.56 13.10 5.46
N LYS A 125 15.42 12.08 5.33
CA LYS A 125 15.43 11.20 4.14
C LYS A 125 14.12 10.48 3.92
N LEU A 126 13.42 10.06 4.98
CA LEU A 126 12.09 9.49 4.88
C LEU A 126 11.09 10.55 4.41
N ALA A 127 11.01 11.69 5.11
CA ALA A 127 10.08 12.77 4.83
C ALA A 127 10.19 13.34 3.40
N PHE A 128 11.42 13.52 2.89
CA PHE A 128 11.65 13.90 1.49
C PHE A 128 11.21 12.81 0.48
N SER A 129 11.27 11.54 0.86
CA SER A 129 10.84 10.42 0.00
C SER A 129 9.30 10.36 -0.10
N GLU A 130 8.58 10.52 1.02
CA GLU A 130 7.11 10.62 0.98
C GLU A 130 6.64 11.88 0.27
N PHE A 131 7.33 13.01 0.48
CA PHE A 131 7.04 14.24 -0.22
C PHE A 131 7.22 14.08 -1.74
N TYR A 132 8.35 13.53 -2.19
CA TYR A 132 8.58 13.25 -3.61
C TYR A 132 7.49 12.33 -4.21
N LEU A 133 7.09 11.28 -3.49
CA LEU A 133 5.98 10.42 -3.89
C LEU A 133 4.68 11.24 -4.09
N SER A 134 4.35 12.15 -3.16
CA SER A 134 3.15 12.98 -3.27
C SER A 134 3.15 13.87 -4.52
N LEU A 135 4.32 14.40 -4.92
CA LEU A 135 4.46 15.17 -6.17
C LEU A 135 4.24 14.30 -7.41
N ILE A 136 4.78 13.07 -7.43
CA ILE A 136 4.59 12.14 -8.55
C ILE A 136 3.13 11.67 -8.64
N LEU A 137 2.45 11.45 -7.51
CA LEU A 137 1.01 11.18 -7.51
C LEU A 137 0.22 12.38 -8.10
N LEU A 138 0.56 13.61 -7.70
CA LEU A 138 -0.11 14.83 -8.22
C LEU A 138 0.13 15.05 -9.72
N GLN A 139 1.34 14.77 -10.21
CA GLN A 139 1.67 14.78 -11.64
C GLN A 139 0.89 13.69 -12.42
N ASN A 140 0.70 12.51 -11.83
CA ASN A 140 -0.14 11.46 -12.43
C ASN A 140 -1.64 11.83 -12.43
N TYR A 141 -2.13 12.47 -11.37
CA TYR A 141 -3.48 13.02 -11.29
C TYR A 141 -3.75 14.04 -12.41
N GLN A 142 -2.84 15.00 -12.61
CA GLN A 142 -2.88 15.97 -13.72
C GLN A 142 -2.98 15.26 -15.09
N ASN A 143 -2.06 14.32 -15.36
CA ASN A 143 -1.99 13.60 -16.63
C ASN A 143 -3.21 12.72 -16.92
N LEU A 144 -3.72 12.01 -15.91
CA LEU A 144 -4.90 11.14 -16.05
C LEU A 144 -6.18 11.94 -16.30
N ASN A 145 -6.40 13.03 -15.55
CA ASN A 145 -7.59 13.88 -15.72
C ASN A 145 -7.59 14.61 -17.06
N PHE A 146 -6.46 15.18 -17.48
CA PHE A 146 -6.32 15.77 -18.82
C PHE A 146 -6.60 14.74 -19.93
N THR A 147 -6.06 13.52 -19.79
CA THR A 147 -6.31 12.43 -20.74
C THR A 147 -7.77 11.99 -20.74
N GLY A 148 -8.44 12.03 -19.58
CA GLY A 148 -9.87 11.78 -19.43
C GLY A 148 -10.73 12.78 -20.18
N PHE A 149 -10.56 14.09 -19.91
CA PHE A 149 -11.26 15.15 -20.64
C PHE A 149 -11.03 15.04 -22.16
N ARG A 150 -9.77 14.88 -22.59
CA ARG A 150 -9.44 14.72 -24.02
C ARG A 150 -10.15 13.52 -24.66
N LYS A 151 -10.34 12.42 -23.93
CA LYS A 151 -11.00 11.21 -24.44
C LYS A 151 -12.52 11.29 -24.40
N ILE A 152 -13.12 11.95 -23.40
CA ILE A 152 -14.58 12.08 -23.29
C ILE A 152 -15.11 13.12 -24.27
N LEU A 153 -14.42 14.26 -24.43
CA LEU A 153 -14.79 15.30 -25.40
C LEU A 153 -14.61 14.77 -26.84
N LYS A 154 -13.53 14.01 -27.13
CA LYS A 154 -13.41 13.31 -28.42
C LYS A 154 -14.46 12.21 -28.64
N LYS A 155 -15.04 11.65 -27.56
CA LYS A 155 -16.16 10.70 -27.67
C LYS A 155 -17.47 11.41 -28.00
N HIS A 156 -17.74 12.55 -27.34
CA HIS A 156 -18.85 13.44 -27.64
C HIS A 156 -18.87 13.81 -29.13
N ASP A 157 -17.79 14.41 -29.61
CA ASP A 157 -17.63 14.85 -30.99
C ASP A 157 -17.82 13.71 -32.00
N LYS A 158 -17.32 12.51 -31.67
CA LYS A 158 -17.50 11.32 -32.54
C LYS A 158 -18.93 10.75 -32.52
N LEU A 159 -19.65 10.86 -31.41
CA LEU A 159 -21.01 10.30 -31.29
C LEU A 159 -22.07 11.23 -31.91
N LEU A 160 -21.92 12.53 -31.72
CA LEU A 160 -22.86 13.53 -32.25
C LEU A 160 -22.44 14.10 -33.61
N ASN A 161 -21.24 13.74 -34.09
CA ASN A 161 -20.65 14.23 -35.35
C ASN A 161 -20.47 15.76 -35.39
N VAL A 162 -19.97 16.33 -34.29
CA VAL A 162 -19.74 17.78 -34.07
C VAL A 162 -18.28 18.05 -33.70
N ASP A 163 -17.88 19.33 -33.63
CA ASP A 163 -16.53 19.77 -33.24
C ASP A 163 -16.51 20.61 -31.93
N ILE A 164 -17.64 20.70 -31.23
CA ILE A 164 -17.86 21.58 -30.07
C ILE A 164 -17.01 21.13 -28.88
N GLY A 165 -16.90 19.83 -28.61
CA GLY A 165 -16.10 19.30 -27.51
C GLY A 165 -14.60 19.58 -27.71
N ALA A 166 -14.11 19.54 -28.95
CA ALA A 166 -12.74 19.93 -29.28
C ALA A 166 -12.47 21.41 -29.02
N LYS A 167 -13.42 22.30 -29.34
CA LYS A 167 -13.34 23.75 -29.04
C LYS A 167 -13.34 24.00 -27.53
N TRP A 168 -14.34 23.46 -26.82
CA TRP A 168 -14.46 23.58 -25.36
C TRP A 168 -13.20 23.08 -24.63
N ARG A 169 -12.60 21.98 -25.11
CA ARG A 169 -11.33 21.45 -24.58
C ARG A 169 -10.18 22.45 -24.65
N VAL A 170 -10.04 23.18 -25.76
CA VAL A 170 -8.97 24.18 -25.92
C VAL A 170 -9.23 25.39 -25.03
N GLU A 171 -10.47 25.87 -25.03
CA GLU A 171 -10.89 27.06 -24.30
C GLU A 171 -10.91 26.90 -22.78
N HIS A 172 -11.30 25.73 -22.26
CA HIS A 172 -11.51 25.49 -20.83
C HIS A 172 -10.47 24.53 -20.21
N VAL A 173 -10.08 23.45 -20.90
CA VAL A 173 -9.18 22.43 -20.32
C VAL A 173 -7.71 22.75 -20.57
N GLU A 174 -7.32 23.14 -21.79
CA GLU A 174 -5.93 23.49 -22.12
C GLU A 174 -5.51 24.85 -21.55
N SER A 175 -6.46 25.74 -21.27
CA SER A 175 -6.25 27.02 -20.57
C SER A 175 -6.18 26.89 -19.04
N SER A 176 -6.73 25.80 -18.48
CA SER A 176 -6.90 25.63 -17.04
C SER A 176 -5.58 25.64 -16.26
N HIS A 177 -5.63 26.11 -15.01
CA HIS A 177 -4.45 26.16 -14.14
C HIS A 177 -3.86 24.76 -13.89
N PHE A 178 -4.71 23.72 -13.73
CA PHE A 178 -4.22 22.37 -13.49
C PHE A 178 -3.38 21.80 -14.64
N TYR A 179 -3.57 22.26 -15.89
CA TYR A 179 -2.79 21.79 -17.04
C TYR A 179 -1.65 22.74 -17.44
N THR A 180 -1.87 24.05 -17.36
CA THR A 180 -0.86 25.06 -17.76
C THR A 180 0.29 25.18 -16.77
N ASN A 181 0.07 24.89 -15.48
CA ASN A 181 1.08 25.02 -14.45
C ASN A 181 2.16 23.92 -14.56
N LYS A 182 3.40 24.33 -14.89
CA LYS A 182 4.61 23.49 -14.95
C LYS A 182 5.51 23.58 -13.70
N ASP A 183 5.07 24.29 -12.66
CA ASP A 183 5.82 24.40 -11.41
C ASP A 183 5.89 23.06 -10.67
N ILE A 184 4.95 22.12 -10.90
CA ILE A 184 5.05 20.74 -10.40
C ILE A 184 6.32 20.04 -10.90
N ASP A 185 6.64 20.16 -12.20
CA ASP A 185 7.87 19.61 -12.77
C ASP A 185 9.11 20.31 -12.22
N ARG A 186 9.02 21.61 -11.90
CA ARG A 186 10.10 22.36 -11.23
C ARG A 186 10.31 21.83 -9.81
N LEU A 187 9.26 21.70 -9.02
CA LEU A 187 9.29 21.24 -7.64
C LEU A 187 9.81 19.80 -7.51
N ILE A 188 9.44 18.92 -8.46
CA ILE A 188 10.02 17.56 -8.59
C ILE A 188 11.54 17.63 -8.79
N ARG A 189 12.03 18.43 -9.76
CA ARG A 189 13.47 18.58 -10.03
C ARG A 189 14.24 19.21 -8.86
N GLU A 190 13.68 20.20 -8.19
CA GLU A 190 14.26 20.81 -6.99
C GLU A 190 14.36 19.80 -5.83
N THR A 191 13.34 18.94 -5.69
CA THR A 191 13.35 17.85 -4.70
C THR A 191 14.40 16.80 -5.03
N GLU A 192 14.52 16.35 -6.28
CA GLU A 192 15.60 15.44 -6.72
C GLU A 192 16.99 16.02 -6.42
N ALA A 193 17.20 17.31 -6.72
CA ALA A 193 18.46 18.00 -6.50
C ALA A 193 18.81 18.07 -5.02
N THR A 194 17.85 18.48 -4.17
CA THR A 194 18.01 18.57 -2.72
C THR A 194 18.39 17.21 -2.12
N VAL A 195 17.66 16.14 -2.47
CA VAL A 195 17.95 14.78 -1.96
C VAL A 195 19.29 14.25 -2.47
N THR A 196 19.63 14.52 -3.73
CA THR A 196 20.91 14.07 -4.31
C THR A 196 22.11 14.77 -3.67
N GLN A 197 22.05 16.10 -3.54
CA GLN A 197 23.19 16.92 -3.11
C GLN A 197 23.34 16.92 -1.59
N GLU A 198 22.26 17.18 -0.86
CA GLU A 198 22.32 17.46 0.58
C GLU A 198 22.13 16.21 1.46
N LEU A 199 21.39 15.20 0.98
CA LEU A 199 21.07 14.00 1.76
C LEU A 199 21.89 12.76 1.36
N GLU A 200 22.16 12.54 0.07
CA GLU A 200 22.97 11.40 -0.42
C GLU A 200 24.40 11.81 -0.88
N GLY A 201 24.83 13.04 -0.58
CA GLY A 201 26.22 13.48 -0.74
C GLY A 201 26.74 13.47 -2.18
N GLY A 202 25.85 13.67 -3.16
CA GLY A 202 26.13 13.63 -4.60
C GLY A 202 25.82 12.30 -5.28
N ASP A 203 25.50 11.22 -4.56
CA ASP A 203 25.18 9.91 -5.17
C ASP A 203 23.75 9.90 -5.73
N ARG A 204 23.61 10.34 -6.99
CA ARG A 204 22.33 10.32 -7.73
C ARG A 204 21.75 8.90 -7.84
N GLN A 205 22.57 7.84 -7.87
CA GLN A 205 22.03 6.47 -7.97
C GLN A 205 21.35 6.05 -6.67
N ARG A 206 21.92 6.38 -5.50
CA ARG A 206 21.27 6.14 -4.20
C ARG A 206 20.02 7.00 -4.02
N ALA A 207 20.10 8.29 -4.36
CA ALA A 207 18.96 9.20 -4.30
C ALA A 207 17.81 8.70 -5.17
N MET A 208 18.04 8.43 -6.46
CA MET A 208 17.01 7.93 -7.37
C MET A 208 16.57 6.50 -7.06
N LYS A 209 17.37 5.68 -6.35
CA LYS A 209 16.90 4.38 -5.83
C LYS A 209 15.88 4.60 -4.71
N ARG A 210 16.18 5.48 -3.75
CA ARG A 210 15.30 5.83 -2.61
C ARG A 210 14.01 6.51 -3.08
N LEU A 211 14.09 7.42 -4.04
CA LEU A 211 12.95 8.16 -4.58
C LEU A 211 12.10 7.38 -5.61
N ARG A 212 12.47 6.16 -6.02
CA ARG A 212 11.71 5.45 -7.07
C ARG A 212 10.37 4.94 -6.55
N VAL A 213 9.32 5.66 -6.94
CA VAL A 213 7.91 5.24 -6.83
C VAL A 213 7.70 3.86 -7.48
N PRO A 214 7.04 2.90 -6.79
CA PRO A 214 6.68 1.61 -7.37
C PRO A 214 5.72 1.81 -8.55
N PRO A 215 5.67 0.88 -9.54
CA PRO A 215 4.72 0.99 -10.64
C PRO A 215 3.28 0.97 -10.10
N LEU A 216 2.58 2.11 -10.23
CA LEU A 216 1.24 2.34 -9.68
C LEU A 216 0.16 1.38 -10.23
N GLY A 217 0.47 0.65 -11.31
CA GLY A 217 -0.38 -0.37 -11.93
C GLY A 217 0.36 -1.69 -12.14
N GLU A 218 0.97 -2.26 -11.09
CA GLU A 218 1.49 -3.63 -11.17
C GLU A 218 0.34 -4.62 -11.40
N GLN A 219 0.22 -5.10 -12.64
CA GLN A 219 -0.81 -6.07 -13.02
C GLN A 219 -0.54 -7.39 -12.29
N GLN A 220 -1.38 -7.70 -11.30
CA GLN A 220 -1.35 -8.97 -10.58
C GLN A 220 -1.46 -10.12 -11.59
N ILE A 221 -0.48 -11.02 -11.59
CA ILE A 221 -0.43 -12.14 -12.54
C ILE A 221 -1.61 -13.09 -12.21
N PRO A 222 -2.53 -13.40 -13.14
CA PRO A 222 -3.72 -14.20 -12.84
C PRO A 222 -3.42 -15.57 -12.18
N TRP A 223 -2.25 -16.12 -12.49
CA TRP A 223 -1.73 -17.36 -11.91
C TRP A 223 -1.51 -17.29 -10.38
N THR A 224 -1.13 -16.13 -9.84
CA THR A 224 -0.95 -15.93 -8.40
C THR A 224 -2.29 -16.06 -7.67
N THR A 225 -3.32 -15.36 -8.16
CA THR A 225 -4.67 -15.42 -7.57
C THR A 225 -5.25 -16.84 -7.64
N PHE A 226 -5.04 -17.56 -8.73
CA PHE A 226 -5.41 -18.97 -8.85
C PHE A 226 -4.74 -19.85 -7.78
N LYS A 227 -3.42 -19.73 -7.59
CA LYS A 227 -2.70 -20.49 -6.56
C LYS A 227 -3.17 -20.15 -5.15
N VAL A 228 -3.38 -18.87 -4.83
CA VAL A 228 -3.90 -18.43 -3.53
C VAL A 228 -5.23 -19.11 -3.25
N GLY A 229 -6.16 -19.12 -4.23
CA GLY A 229 -7.42 -19.84 -4.12
C GLY A 229 -7.24 -21.35 -3.93
N LEU A 230 -6.39 -21.98 -4.74
CA LEU A 230 -6.12 -23.42 -4.69
C LEU A 230 -5.55 -23.87 -3.34
N PHE A 231 -4.50 -23.23 -2.84
CA PHE A 231 -3.87 -23.58 -1.58
C PHE A 231 -4.74 -23.21 -0.38
N SER A 232 -5.45 -22.07 -0.41
CA SER A 232 -6.37 -21.70 0.68
C SER A 232 -7.58 -22.64 0.75
N GLY A 233 -8.14 -23.05 -0.39
CA GLY A 233 -9.21 -24.05 -0.45
C GLY A 233 -8.75 -25.42 0.04
N SER A 234 -7.54 -25.84 -0.37
CA SER A 234 -6.91 -27.09 0.09
C SER A 234 -6.67 -27.08 1.60
N LEU A 235 -6.22 -25.94 2.15
CA LEU A 235 -6.04 -25.74 3.58
C LEU A 235 -7.37 -25.90 4.34
N ILE A 236 -8.46 -25.29 3.88
CA ILE A 236 -9.78 -25.42 4.53
C ILE A 236 -10.20 -26.90 4.60
N VAL A 237 -10.09 -27.64 3.49
CA VAL A 237 -10.44 -29.08 3.45
C VAL A 237 -9.55 -29.90 4.41
N LEU A 238 -8.25 -29.63 4.44
CA LEU A 238 -7.32 -30.32 5.33
C LEU A 238 -7.50 -29.94 6.81
N MET A 239 -7.87 -28.71 7.12
CA MET A 239 -8.21 -28.29 8.48
C MET A 239 -9.49 -28.98 8.97
N ILE A 240 -10.50 -29.13 8.11
CA ILE A 240 -11.69 -29.94 8.41
C ILE A 240 -11.30 -31.40 8.68
N ALA A 241 -10.40 -31.99 7.86
CA ALA A 241 -9.90 -33.34 8.09
C ALA A 241 -9.12 -33.50 9.41
N VAL A 242 -8.31 -32.50 9.79
CA VAL A 242 -7.62 -32.45 11.10
C VAL A 242 -8.63 -32.36 12.24
N ILE A 243 -9.67 -31.53 12.13
CA ILE A 243 -10.73 -31.40 13.16
C ILE A 243 -11.54 -32.69 13.31
N ILE A 244 -11.94 -33.32 12.20
CA ILE A 244 -12.63 -34.61 12.21
C ILE A 244 -11.73 -35.67 12.87
N SER A 245 -10.44 -35.73 12.51
CA SER A 245 -9.48 -36.64 13.13
C SER A 245 -9.36 -36.39 14.64
N ALA A 246 -9.29 -35.13 15.08
CA ALA A 246 -9.21 -34.77 16.49
C ALA A 246 -10.47 -35.14 17.31
N ILE A 247 -11.66 -35.18 16.68
CA ILE A 247 -12.92 -35.54 17.34
C ILE A 247 -13.11 -37.07 17.39
N PHE A 248 -12.83 -37.77 16.29
CA PHE A 248 -13.19 -39.19 16.14
C PHE A 248 -12.03 -40.17 16.39
N TYR A 249 -10.76 -39.74 16.33
CA TYR A 249 -9.62 -40.63 16.59
C TYR A 249 -9.36 -40.78 18.10
N GLN A 250 -9.49 -41.99 18.63
CA GLN A 250 -9.68 -42.23 20.07
C GLN A 250 -8.41 -42.08 20.96
N ARG A 251 -7.22 -41.81 20.40
CA ARG A 251 -5.99 -41.60 21.19
C ARG A 251 -5.88 -40.16 21.74
N ARG A 252 -6.44 -39.95 22.93
CA ARG A 252 -6.43 -38.63 23.62
C ARG A 252 -5.04 -38.09 23.97
N ASP A 253 -4.06 -38.96 24.25
CA ASP A 253 -2.72 -38.52 24.62
C ASP A 253 -1.91 -38.00 23.42
N ASP A 254 -2.11 -38.58 22.23
CA ASP A 254 -1.46 -38.14 20.99
C ASP A 254 -1.83 -36.69 20.65
N TRP A 255 -3.09 -36.28 20.87
CA TRP A 255 -3.52 -34.91 20.57
C TRP A 255 -2.81 -33.87 21.45
N ARG A 256 -2.54 -34.17 22.72
CA ARG A 256 -1.74 -33.29 23.60
C ARG A 256 -0.31 -33.11 23.10
N ILE A 257 0.27 -34.18 22.53
CA ILE A 257 1.60 -34.16 21.93
C ILE A 257 1.58 -33.36 20.62
N VAL A 258 0.58 -33.56 19.77
CA VAL A 258 0.36 -32.76 18.55
C VAL A 258 0.30 -31.27 18.89
N CYS A 259 -0.55 -30.85 19.82
CA CYS A 259 -0.68 -29.44 20.18
C CYS A 259 0.63 -28.83 20.70
N ARG A 260 1.45 -29.59 21.44
CA ARG A 260 2.76 -29.12 21.93
C ARG A 260 3.80 -28.98 20.82
N LEU A 261 3.85 -29.93 19.88
CA LEU A 261 4.84 -29.94 18.79
C LEU A 261 4.48 -28.98 17.65
N TYR A 262 3.20 -28.88 17.29
CA TYR A 262 2.75 -28.17 16.09
C TYR A 262 2.33 -26.71 16.32
N ARG A 263 2.19 -26.25 17.58
CA ARG A 263 1.81 -24.85 17.90
C ARG A 263 2.74 -23.80 17.30
N GLY A 264 4.06 -23.94 17.44
CA GLY A 264 5.01 -22.92 16.98
C GLY A 264 4.96 -22.74 15.46
N PRO A 265 5.06 -23.83 14.68
CA PRO A 265 4.80 -23.79 13.24
C PRO A 265 3.42 -23.23 12.88
N PHE A 266 2.37 -23.55 13.64
CA PHE A 266 1.01 -23.02 13.39
C PHE A 266 0.92 -21.51 13.61
N LEU A 267 1.47 -20.99 14.71
CA LEU A 267 1.45 -19.56 15.05
C LEU A 267 2.17 -18.72 13.99
N ILE A 268 3.30 -19.21 13.46
CA ILE A 268 3.99 -18.56 12.33
C ILE A 268 3.08 -18.49 11.09
N ILE A 269 2.33 -19.56 10.80
CA ILE A 269 1.40 -19.62 9.65
C ILE A 269 0.22 -18.66 9.86
N GLU A 270 -0.38 -18.66 11.05
CA GLU A 270 -1.46 -17.75 11.45
C GLU A 270 -1.02 -16.29 11.36
N PHE A 271 0.17 -15.96 11.90
CA PHE A 271 0.78 -14.64 11.79
C PHE A 271 0.99 -14.20 10.33
N MET A 272 1.44 -15.10 9.45
CA MET A 272 1.57 -14.78 8.02
C MET A 272 0.21 -14.49 7.35
N PHE A 273 -0.86 -15.19 7.73
CA PHE A 273 -2.21 -14.86 7.25
C PHE A 273 -2.68 -13.49 7.74
N LEU A 274 -2.52 -13.21 9.04
CA LEU A 274 -2.89 -11.91 9.64
C LEU A 274 -2.09 -10.76 9.02
N TRP A 275 -0.79 -10.95 8.76
CA TRP A 275 0.04 -9.95 8.08
C TRP A 275 -0.40 -9.71 6.63
N GLY A 276 -0.80 -10.76 5.91
CA GLY A 276 -1.39 -10.65 4.57
C GLY A 276 -2.70 -9.86 4.57
N ILE A 277 -3.57 -10.09 5.56
CA ILE A 277 -4.83 -9.35 5.77
C ILE A 277 -4.53 -7.87 6.08
N ASN A 278 -3.57 -7.59 6.98
CA ASN A 278 -3.18 -6.21 7.32
C ASN A 278 -2.65 -5.44 6.10
N ILE A 279 -1.79 -6.05 5.28
CA ILE A 279 -1.29 -5.42 4.05
C ILE A 279 -2.43 -5.18 3.04
N TYR A 280 -3.37 -6.11 2.89
CA TYR A 280 -4.57 -5.90 2.07
C TYR A 280 -5.39 -4.72 2.60
N GLY A 281 -5.64 -4.67 3.91
CA GLY A 281 -6.31 -3.56 4.59
C GLY A 281 -5.65 -2.22 4.30
N TRP A 282 -4.37 -2.08 4.63
CA TRP A 282 -3.57 -0.87 4.37
C TRP A 282 -3.61 -0.47 2.89
N ARG A 283 -3.43 -1.41 1.95
CA ARG A 283 -3.50 -1.14 0.51
C ARG A 283 -4.89 -0.66 0.08
N SER A 284 -5.97 -1.23 0.65
CA SER A 284 -7.35 -0.84 0.34
C SER A 284 -7.70 0.56 0.88
N SER A 285 -7.12 0.93 2.03
CA SER A 285 -7.25 2.25 2.67
C SER A 285 -6.27 3.31 2.14
N GLY A 286 -5.41 2.98 1.18
CA GLY A 286 -4.47 3.94 0.58
C GLY A 286 -3.20 4.20 1.40
N VAL A 287 -2.79 3.27 2.26
CA VAL A 287 -1.60 3.43 3.10
C VAL A 287 -0.39 2.75 2.49
N ASN A 288 0.67 3.54 2.31
CA ASN A 288 1.94 3.11 1.75
C ASN A 288 2.80 2.34 2.76
N HIS A 289 2.35 1.13 3.09
CA HIS A 289 3.07 0.18 3.95
C HIS A 289 4.51 -0.10 3.46
N VAL A 290 4.78 -0.05 2.14
CA VAL A 290 6.13 -0.22 1.58
C VAL A 290 7.10 0.83 2.11
N LEU A 291 6.64 2.08 2.22
CA LEU A 291 7.41 3.20 2.76
C LEU A 291 7.56 3.11 4.29
N ILE A 292 6.47 2.80 5.00
CA ILE A 292 6.44 2.66 6.48
C ILE A 292 7.40 1.57 6.97
N PHE A 293 7.44 0.42 6.31
CA PHE A 293 8.35 -0.68 6.64
C PHE A 293 9.75 -0.56 6.00
N GLU A 294 10.09 0.59 5.41
CA GLU A 294 11.34 0.86 4.66
C GLU A 294 11.69 -0.25 3.61
N MET A 295 10.67 -0.86 2.99
CA MET A 295 10.85 -1.94 2.01
C MET A 295 11.24 -1.39 0.62
N ASP A 296 12.01 -2.14 -0.17
CA ASP A 296 12.37 -1.74 -1.54
C ASP A 296 11.12 -1.78 -2.43
N PRO A 297 10.67 -0.65 -3.03
CA PRO A 297 9.44 -0.63 -3.82
C PRO A 297 9.49 -1.46 -5.10
N ARG A 298 10.67 -1.99 -5.48
CA ARG A 298 10.81 -2.90 -6.62
C ARG A 298 10.67 -4.38 -6.25
N ASN A 299 10.68 -4.71 -4.96
CA ASN A 299 10.74 -6.09 -4.48
C ASN A 299 10.10 -6.26 -3.08
N HIS A 300 9.01 -5.55 -2.83
CA HIS A 300 8.12 -5.87 -1.73
C HIS A 300 7.23 -7.07 -2.10
N LEU A 301 6.73 -7.78 -1.09
CA LEU A 301 5.72 -8.80 -1.33
C LEU A 301 4.36 -8.13 -1.54
N SER A 302 3.64 -8.59 -2.57
CA SER A 302 2.19 -8.39 -2.71
C SER A 302 1.47 -9.15 -1.61
N GLU A 303 0.33 -8.63 -1.14
CA GLU A 303 -0.55 -9.29 -0.17
C GLU A 303 -0.88 -10.74 -0.58
N GLN A 304 -1.10 -10.96 -1.87
CA GLN A 304 -1.38 -12.29 -2.43
C GLN A 304 -0.19 -13.25 -2.28
N HIS A 305 1.05 -12.77 -2.35
CA HIS A 305 2.22 -13.65 -2.18
C HIS A 305 2.46 -14.05 -0.72
N ILE A 306 2.11 -13.19 0.23
CA ILE A 306 2.18 -13.53 1.67
C ILE A 306 1.12 -14.59 1.98
N ILE A 307 -0.11 -14.41 1.49
CA ILE A 307 -1.19 -15.39 1.63
C ILE A 307 -0.87 -16.70 0.86
N GLU A 308 -0.26 -16.64 -0.34
CA GLU A 308 0.22 -17.82 -1.09
C GLU A 308 1.21 -18.65 -0.24
N MET A 309 2.19 -18.01 0.39
CA MET A 309 3.18 -18.70 1.23
C MET A 309 2.56 -19.22 2.53
N ALA A 310 1.67 -18.44 3.17
CA ALA A 310 0.94 -18.87 4.38
C ALA A 310 0.07 -20.11 4.10
N ALA A 311 -0.64 -20.12 2.97
CA ALA A 311 -1.48 -21.24 2.57
C ALA A 311 -0.66 -22.49 2.19
N ILE A 312 0.48 -22.33 1.52
CA ILE A 312 1.39 -23.46 1.24
C ILE A 312 1.91 -24.06 2.56
N PHE A 313 2.39 -23.23 3.49
CA PHE A 313 2.85 -23.73 4.79
C PHE A 313 1.72 -24.36 5.60
N GLY A 314 0.53 -23.76 5.61
CA GLY A 314 -0.69 -24.34 6.20
C GLY A 314 -0.99 -25.73 5.66
N VAL A 315 -0.98 -25.92 4.34
CA VAL A 315 -1.20 -27.22 3.71
C VAL A 315 -0.13 -28.23 4.16
N THR A 316 1.15 -27.85 4.18
CA THR A 316 2.22 -28.74 4.67
C THR A 316 2.10 -29.06 6.17
N TRP A 317 1.61 -28.11 6.97
CA TRP A 317 1.34 -28.28 8.39
C TRP A 317 0.20 -29.27 8.62
N SER A 318 -0.95 -29.10 7.94
CA SER A 318 -2.09 -30.00 8.10
C SER A 318 -1.78 -31.42 7.62
N ILE A 319 -1.03 -31.57 6.52
CA ILE A 319 -0.53 -32.88 6.08
C ILE A 319 0.37 -33.50 7.14
N SER A 320 1.33 -32.75 7.69
CA SER A 320 2.26 -33.25 8.71
C SER A 320 1.53 -33.66 10.01
N VAL A 321 0.52 -32.90 10.45
CA VAL A 321 -0.35 -33.25 11.58
C VAL A 321 -1.12 -34.56 11.30
N LEU A 322 -1.72 -34.72 10.12
CA LEU A 322 -2.41 -35.95 9.75
C LEU A 322 -1.43 -37.14 9.67
N SER A 323 -0.24 -36.96 9.09
CA SER A 323 0.81 -38.00 9.04
C SER A 323 1.36 -38.37 10.43
N PHE A 324 1.32 -37.45 11.40
CA PHE A 324 1.61 -37.77 12.81
C PHE A 324 0.50 -38.62 13.43
N LEU A 325 -0.77 -38.23 13.26
CA LEU A 325 -1.94 -38.96 13.82
C LEU A 325 -2.05 -40.38 13.24
N PHE A 326 -1.89 -40.53 11.93
CA PHE A 326 -1.95 -41.81 11.24
C PHE A 326 -0.58 -42.50 11.11
N SER A 327 0.42 -42.10 11.91
CA SER A 327 1.80 -42.62 11.84
C SER A 327 1.90 -44.14 12.00
N THR A 328 1.02 -44.74 12.82
CA THR A 328 0.94 -46.20 13.01
C THR A 328 0.50 -46.91 11.72
N GLU A 329 -0.54 -46.40 11.05
CA GLU A 329 -1.06 -46.95 9.79
C GLU A 329 -0.07 -46.75 8.62
N LEU A 330 0.59 -45.59 8.60
CA LEU A 330 1.62 -45.24 7.61
C LEU A 330 2.94 -45.98 7.82
N SER A 331 3.14 -46.65 8.95
CA SER A 331 4.42 -47.27 9.36
C SER A 331 5.61 -46.28 9.39
N ILE A 332 5.34 -44.99 9.65
CA ILE A 332 6.35 -43.92 9.74
C ILE A 332 6.52 -43.53 11.21
N PRO A 333 7.75 -43.38 11.75
CA PRO A 333 7.96 -42.88 13.11
C PRO A 333 7.34 -41.48 13.31
N ALA A 334 6.37 -41.36 14.22
CA ALA A 334 5.52 -40.19 14.38
C ALA A 334 6.29 -38.85 14.43
N TYR A 335 7.34 -38.79 15.26
CA TYR A 335 8.16 -37.60 15.52
C TYR A 335 9.01 -37.12 14.33
N ILE A 336 9.13 -37.90 13.25
CA ILE A 336 9.81 -37.44 12.03
C ILE A 336 8.98 -36.35 11.33
N ASN A 337 7.65 -36.47 11.31
CA ASN A 337 6.76 -35.50 10.63
C ASN A 337 6.91 -34.05 11.14
N PRO A 338 6.85 -33.75 12.46
CA PRO A 338 7.04 -32.38 12.95
C PRO A 338 8.48 -31.89 12.76
N LEU A 339 9.48 -32.78 12.89
CA LEU A 339 10.87 -32.43 12.64
C LEU A 339 11.10 -32.02 11.18
N VAL A 340 10.59 -32.80 10.22
CA VAL A 340 10.67 -32.50 8.79
C VAL A 340 9.95 -31.20 8.44
N LEU A 341 8.79 -30.92 9.05
CA LEU A 341 8.08 -29.64 8.87
C LEU A 341 8.94 -28.45 9.31
N VAL A 342 9.51 -28.50 10.52
CA VAL A 342 10.38 -27.42 11.03
C VAL A 342 11.64 -27.28 10.17
N LEU A 343 12.29 -28.38 9.80
CA LEU A 343 13.45 -28.35 8.91
C LEU A 343 13.12 -27.78 7.53
N LEU A 344 11.93 -28.06 6.97
CA LEU A 344 11.47 -27.49 5.70
C LEU A 344 11.26 -25.96 5.81
N MET A 345 10.60 -25.48 6.88
CA MET A 345 10.41 -24.05 7.11
C MET A 345 11.74 -23.31 7.31
N LEU A 346 12.68 -23.89 8.07
CA LEU A 346 14.03 -23.35 8.25
C LEU A 346 14.82 -23.37 6.94
N ALA A 347 14.80 -24.49 6.20
CA ALA A 347 15.47 -24.61 4.92
C ALA A 347 14.94 -23.58 3.90
N PHE A 348 13.62 -23.36 3.85
CA PHE A 348 13.03 -22.28 3.06
C PHE A 348 13.59 -20.92 3.46
N LEU A 349 13.54 -20.58 4.76
CA LEU A 349 13.96 -19.27 5.25
C LEU A 349 15.45 -19.00 4.95
N PHE A 350 16.33 -19.93 5.31
CA PHE A 350 17.78 -19.78 5.19
C PHE A 350 18.36 -20.13 3.80
N ASN A 351 17.57 -20.62 2.85
CA ASN A 351 18.05 -21.00 1.50
C ASN A 351 18.81 -19.84 0.81
N PRO A 352 20.13 -19.96 0.57
CA PRO A 352 20.95 -18.87 0.05
C PRO A 352 20.76 -18.63 -1.46
N THR A 353 20.07 -19.52 -2.16
CA THR A 353 19.84 -19.36 -3.61
C THR A 353 18.82 -18.26 -3.88
N LYS A 354 18.92 -17.60 -5.04
CA LYS A 354 18.00 -16.54 -5.51
C LYS A 354 16.59 -17.05 -5.89
N THR A 355 16.22 -18.24 -5.41
CA THR A 355 14.89 -18.85 -5.61
C THR A 355 13.94 -18.44 -4.46
N PHE A 356 12.64 -18.74 -4.61
CA PHE A 356 11.62 -18.57 -3.57
C PHE A 356 11.66 -17.19 -2.85
N ARG A 357 11.53 -16.09 -3.59
CA ARG A 357 11.44 -14.72 -3.01
C ARG A 357 12.61 -14.34 -2.07
N TYR A 358 13.84 -14.68 -2.49
CA TYR A 358 15.10 -14.41 -1.80
C TYR A 358 15.17 -13.08 -1.03
N GLU A 359 14.88 -11.95 -1.69
CA GLU A 359 15.01 -10.62 -1.05
C GLU A 359 14.10 -10.44 0.16
N ALA A 360 12.88 -10.98 0.14
CA ALA A 360 11.95 -10.92 1.26
C ALA A 360 12.39 -11.83 2.42
N ARG A 361 12.92 -13.03 2.12
CA ARG A 361 13.47 -13.94 3.14
C ARG A 361 14.69 -13.33 3.83
N PHE A 362 15.60 -12.74 3.05
CA PHE A 362 16.77 -12.04 3.59
C PHE A 362 16.42 -10.69 4.21
N TRP A 363 15.30 -10.04 3.87
CA TRP A 363 14.76 -8.91 4.63
C TRP A 363 14.28 -9.37 6.00
N ALA A 364 13.45 -10.42 6.08
CA ALA A 364 12.97 -10.98 7.34
C ALA A 364 14.13 -11.42 8.25
N LEU A 365 15.12 -12.14 7.71
CA LEU A 365 16.34 -12.52 8.46
C LEU A 365 17.14 -11.31 8.97
N ARG A 366 17.22 -10.22 8.20
CA ARG A 366 17.89 -8.97 8.64
C ARG A 366 17.12 -8.29 9.78
N VAL A 367 15.79 -8.22 9.69
CA VAL A 367 14.95 -7.64 10.75
C VAL A 367 15.02 -8.49 12.02
N LEU A 368 14.86 -9.82 11.92
CA LEU A 368 15.03 -10.74 13.06
C LEU A 368 16.41 -10.63 13.71
N GLY A 369 17.49 -10.58 12.90
CA GLY A 369 18.85 -10.38 13.40
C GLY A 369 19.05 -9.04 14.11
N LYS A 370 18.40 -7.97 13.63
CA LYS A 370 18.38 -6.67 14.31
C LYS A 370 17.57 -6.69 15.60
N VAL A 371 16.44 -7.38 15.67
CA VAL A 371 15.67 -7.53 16.92
C VAL A 371 16.51 -8.19 18.02
N ILE A 372 17.23 -9.28 17.66
CA ILE A 372 18.16 -9.96 18.58
C ILE A 372 19.31 -9.04 19.02
N THR A 373 19.75 -8.12 18.15
CA THR A 373 20.86 -7.20 18.40
C THR A 373 20.42 -5.77 18.72
N ALA A 374 19.14 -5.55 19.07
CA ALA A 374 18.54 -4.24 19.25
C ALA A 374 19.27 -3.31 20.24
N PRO A 375 19.90 -3.79 21.34
CA PRO A 375 20.69 -2.93 22.24
C PRO A 375 21.92 -2.26 21.59
N PHE A 376 22.36 -2.73 20.41
CA PHE A 376 23.62 -2.32 19.77
C PHE A 376 23.43 -1.51 18.48
N PHE A 377 22.20 -1.41 17.96
CA PHE A 377 21.92 -0.81 16.65
C PHE A 377 20.71 0.13 16.67
N TYR A 378 20.60 0.95 15.63
CA TYR A 378 19.41 1.78 15.41
C TYR A 378 18.23 0.91 14.98
N VAL A 379 17.15 0.94 15.78
CA VAL A 379 15.89 0.23 15.57
C VAL A 379 14.99 1.06 14.65
N THR A 380 14.55 0.50 13.53
CA THR A 380 13.54 1.11 12.65
C THR A 380 12.13 0.68 13.05
N PHE A 381 11.10 1.29 12.46
CA PHE A 381 9.70 0.92 12.73
C PHE A 381 9.44 -0.58 12.47
N ALA A 382 9.99 -1.13 11.38
CA ALA A 382 9.88 -2.55 11.07
C ALA A 382 10.51 -3.47 12.13
N ASP A 383 11.65 -3.04 12.69
CA ASP A 383 12.35 -3.78 13.75
C ASP A 383 11.53 -3.77 15.05
N PHE A 384 10.97 -2.61 15.44
CA PHE A 384 10.08 -2.47 16.59
C PHE A 384 8.79 -3.29 16.44
N TRP A 385 8.13 -3.18 15.29
CA TRP A 385 6.88 -3.90 15.01
C TRP A 385 7.07 -5.43 15.08
N ILE A 386 8.11 -5.98 14.42
CA ILE A 386 8.39 -7.42 14.52
C ILE A 386 8.74 -7.85 15.96
N ALA A 387 9.47 -7.04 16.72
CA ALA A 387 9.79 -7.36 18.12
C ALA A 387 8.52 -7.47 18.99
N ASP A 388 7.55 -6.57 18.79
CA ASP A 388 6.27 -6.58 19.51
C ASP A 388 5.41 -7.82 19.19
N GLN A 389 5.37 -8.23 17.91
CA GLN A 389 4.71 -9.47 17.49
C GLN A 389 5.39 -10.72 18.08
N LEU A 390 6.73 -10.76 18.14
CA LEU A 390 7.46 -11.87 18.77
C LEU A 390 7.29 -11.92 20.30
N ASN A 391 7.24 -10.77 20.96
CA ASN A 391 6.97 -10.69 22.40
C ASN A 391 5.58 -11.22 22.74
N SER A 392 4.58 -10.89 21.91
CA SER A 392 3.22 -11.43 22.03
C SER A 392 3.21 -12.97 22.01
N ASP A 393 3.97 -13.59 21.11
CA ASP A 393 4.05 -15.05 20.94
C ASP A 393 4.83 -15.76 22.07
N SER A 394 5.72 -15.05 22.77
CA SER A 394 6.66 -15.62 23.74
C SER A 394 6.04 -16.03 25.10
N GLY A 395 4.89 -15.49 25.47
CA GLY A 395 4.44 -15.47 26.87
C GLY A 395 3.69 -16.69 27.41
N MET A 396 3.13 -17.57 26.55
CA MET A 396 2.10 -18.53 26.98
C MET A 396 2.26 -19.98 26.48
N THR A 397 3.49 -20.41 26.19
CA THR A 397 3.80 -21.77 25.70
C THR A 397 3.66 -22.91 26.72
N GLU A 398 3.12 -22.70 27.92
CA GLU A 398 2.95 -23.73 28.96
C GLU A 398 1.50 -23.91 29.44
N SER A 399 0.58 -23.04 29.01
CA SER A 399 -0.72 -22.86 29.69
C SER A 399 -1.92 -23.47 28.94
N PRO A 400 -2.91 -24.10 29.63
CA PRO A 400 -4.17 -24.50 29.02
C PRO A 400 -5.02 -23.31 28.54
N PHE A 401 -4.71 -22.09 28.98
CA PHE A 401 -5.29 -20.86 28.46
C PHE A 401 -4.78 -20.49 27.06
N PHE A 402 -3.89 -21.27 26.43
CA PHE A 402 -3.37 -21.04 25.08
C PHE A 402 -4.47 -20.84 24.01
N TYR A 403 -5.55 -21.63 24.03
CA TYR A 403 -6.66 -21.44 23.09
C TYR A 403 -7.47 -20.16 23.35
N LEU A 404 -7.65 -19.81 24.62
CA LEU A 404 -8.26 -18.55 25.03
C LEU A 404 -7.35 -17.35 24.71
N TRP A 405 -6.03 -17.56 24.68
CA TRP A 405 -5.06 -16.57 24.24
C TRP A 405 -5.02 -16.44 22.70
N ILE A 406 -5.16 -17.51 21.92
CA ILE A 406 -5.34 -17.40 20.46
C ILE A 406 -6.61 -16.59 20.16
N THR A 407 -7.74 -16.92 20.80
CA THR A 407 -8.97 -16.14 20.59
C THR A 407 -8.84 -14.70 21.10
N ALA A 408 -8.18 -14.48 22.24
CA ALA A 408 -7.88 -13.13 22.74
C ALA A 408 -6.89 -12.37 21.84
N SER A 409 -5.97 -13.05 21.16
CA SER A 409 -4.99 -12.45 20.24
C SER A 409 -5.62 -12.15 18.89
N LEU A 410 -6.53 -13.00 18.38
CA LEU A 410 -7.39 -12.65 17.25
C LEU A 410 -8.28 -11.45 17.58
N ILE A 411 -8.89 -11.42 18.77
CA ILE A 411 -9.68 -10.27 19.25
C ILE A 411 -8.79 -9.03 19.41
N SER A 412 -7.59 -9.17 19.97
CA SER A 412 -6.64 -8.08 20.21
C SER A 412 -6.06 -7.54 18.90
N SER A 413 -5.71 -8.39 17.93
CA SER A 413 -5.27 -7.99 16.59
C SER A 413 -6.40 -7.30 15.84
N CYS A 414 -7.63 -7.83 15.88
CA CYS A 414 -8.80 -7.15 15.31
C CYS A 414 -9.09 -5.82 16.01
N TYR A 415 -8.91 -5.74 17.34
CA TYR A 415 -9.12 -4.53 18.12
C TYR A 415 -8.04 -3.49 17.86
N ALA A 416 -6.76 -3.85 17.89
CA ALA A 416 -5.62 -3.00 17.58
C ALA A 416 -5.70 -2.51 16.13
N TYR A 417 -6.00 -3.39 15.17
CA TYR A 417 -6.30 -2.98 13.79
C TYR A 417 -7.45 -1.97 13.71
N THR A 418 -8.53 -2.19 14.48
CA THR A 418 -9.67 -1.25 14.55
C THR A 418 -9.30 0.06 15.25
N TRP A 419 -8.41 0.02 16.25
CA TRP A 419 -7.95 1.16 17.04
C TRP A 419 -6.98 2.03 16.23
N ASP A 420 -5.96 1.42 15.60
CA ASP A 420 -5.06 2.06 14.65
C ASP A 420 -5.87 2.78 13.56
N ILE A 421 -6.82 2.08 12.93
CA ILE A 421 -7.71 2.64 11.92
C ILE A 421 -8.56 3.79 12.47
N LYS A 422 -9.14 3.66 13.66
CA LYS A 422 -10.17 4.59 14.14
C LYS A 422 -9.64 5.79 14.92
N LEU A 423 -8.56 5.62 15.69
CA LEU A 423 -8.09 6.61 16.66
C LEU A 423 -6.76 7.21 16.23
N ASP A 424 -5.77 6.37 15.88
CA ASP A 424 -4.49 6.87 15.38
C ASP A 424 -4.65 7.44 13.96
N TRP A 425 -5.43 6.79 13.10
CA TRP A 425 -5.63 7.15 11.69
C TRP A 425 -7.00 7.80 11.41
N GLY A 426 -7.90 7.87 12.39
CA GLY A 426 -9.12 8.69 12.34
C GLY A 426 -10.22 8.26 11.35
N LEU A 427 -10.18 7.04 10.79
CA LEU A 427 -11.29 6.53 9.97
C LEU A 427 -12.51 6.24 10.86
N PHE A 428 -13.72 6.59 10.41
CA PHE A 428 -14.97 6.45 11.17
C PHE A 428 -15.15 7.36 12.40
N ASP A 429 -14.59 8.57 12.40
CA ASP A 429 -15.08 9.63 13.31
C ASP A 429 -16.55 9.96 12.97
N SER A 430 -17.41 9.96 14.00
CA SER A 430 -18.82 10.33 13.87
C SER A 430 -19.05 11.82 13.57
N LYS A 431 -18.01 12.67 13.67
CA LYS A 431 -18.04 14.07 13.26
C LYS A 431 -17.70 14.30 11.79
N ALA A 432 -17.14 13.30 11.09
CA ALA A 432 -16.64 13.43 9.71
C ALA A 432 -17.74 13.42 8.62
N GLY A 433 -18.73 14.33 8.74
CA GLY A 433 -19.77 14.68 7.74
C GLY A 433 -20.13 13.59 6.71
N ASP A 434 -19.93 13.92 5.42
CA ASP A 434 -20.17 13.01 4.28
C ASP A 434 -19.01 12.03 4.01
N ASN A 435 -17.93 12.11 4.78
CA ASN A 435 -16.70 11.33 4.58
C ASN A 435 -16.41 10.39 5.76
N LYS A 436 -17.44 9.61 6.15
CA LYS A 436 -17.46 8.59 7.23
C LYS A 436 -16.32 7.54 7.23
N PHE A 437 -15.42 7.56 6.25
CA PHE A 437 -14.29 6.64 6.08
C PHE A 437 -12.93 7.35 5.94
N LEU A 438 -12.83 8.66 6.20
CA LEU A 438 -11.57 9.43 6.09
C LEU A 438 -11.45 10.46 7.23
N ARG A 439 -10.23 10.73 7.65
CA ARG A 439 -9.88 11.78 8.62
C ARG A 439 -9.82 13.15 7.92
N GLU A 440 -10.24 14.22 8.60
CA GLU A 440 -10.19 15.59 8.03
C GLU A 440 -8.78 16.20 8.04
N GLU A 441 -7.93 15.87 9.02
CA GLU A 441 -6.57 16.40 9.13
C GLU A 441 -5.49 15.30 9.15
N ILE A 442 -4.32 15.60 8.57
CA ILE A 442 -3.24 14.63 8.31
C ILE A 442 -2.22 14.57 9.46
N VAL A 443 -2.28 15.51 10.41
CA VAL A 443 -1.35 15.63 11.54
C VAL A 443 -2.09 15.28 12.84
N TYR A 444 -1.37 14.73 13.83
CA TYR A 444 -1.91 14.57 15.18
C TYR A 444 -2.42 15.93 15.70
N SER A 445 -3.67 15.98 16.17
CA SER A 445 -4.21 17.19 16.78
C SER A 445 -3.36 17.57 17.99
N SER A 446 -2.77 18.76 17.96
CA SER A 446 -2.00 19.29 19.08
C SER A 446 -2.95 19.72 20.21
N THR A 447 -3.22 18.79 21.13
CA THR A 447 -3.87 19.02 22.44
C THR A 447 -2.96 18.49 23.53
#